data_AF-A0A432UWQ2-F1
#
_entry.id   AF-A0A432UWQ2-F1
#
_cell.length_a   1.000
_cell.length_b   1.000
_cell.length_c   1.000
_cell.angle_alpha   90.00
_cell.angle_beta   90.00
_cell.angle_gamma   90.00
#
_symmetry.space_group_name_H-M   'P 1'
#
loop_
_entity.id
_entity.type
_entity.pdbx_description
1 polymer ?
#
loop_
_entity_poly.entity_id
_entity_poly.type
_entity_poly.pdbx_seq_one_letter_code
_entity_poly.pdbx_strand_id
1 'polypeptide(L)'
;MKKTLMGLILLTIAFAILFSISSNAVSDDNSGSAQMVSTPSPVSVEANHPLAMAHQKLDHAKENYSKGDIDAVQQDLEAASKWLKDPRLSNNTKAKDEAVILANEIQALQEEISHPSDEHEGTIARIWHRTTALVQHEIQHVKKSWSDTSTANKTMKHLLDAKLHFTYAEHDLFVAHNREKANKEISRTIIFLDEAEKVAIPRIREQIATIKNDMQILTDSRIYASEQEKIMSVLMDASQSIQEVSQGVALPVQSKLQTLAIEIGSLKNEIGTLESRQQYNAILEKFRKLNNEL
;
A
#
# COMPACT_ATOMS: atom_id res chain seq x y z
N MET A 1 -44.47 19.52 -15.58
CA MET A 1 -43.60 20.55 -14.96
C MET A 1 -42.16 20.05 -14.98
N LYS A 2 -41.28 20.83 -15.59
CA LYS A 2 -39.83 20.61 -15.71
C LYS A 2 -39.12 20.84 -14.37
N LYS A 3 -38.17 19.95 -14.00
CA LYS A 3 -36.87 20.22 -13.31
C LYS A 3 -35.94 19.01 -13.59
N THR A 4 -35.12 18.99 -14.66
CA THR A 4 -33.64 19.26 -14.67
C THR A 4 -32.91 18.55 -13.52
N LEU A 5 -32.23 17.41 -13.68
CA LEU A 5 -30.98 17.12 -14.43
C LEU A 5 -29.85 18.14 -14.17
N MET A 6 -29.00 17.85 -13.19
CA MET A 6 -27.65 18.40 -12.92
C MET A 6 -27.15 17.74 -11.63
N GLY A 7 -25.99 17.12 -11.49
CA GLY A 7 -24.94 16.76 -12.44
C GLY A 7 -24.22 15.54 -11.89
N LEU A 8 -23.96 14.57 -12.77
CA LEU A 8 -23.11 13.42 -12.47
C LEU A 8 -21.67 13.93 -12.61
N ILE A 9 -20.96 14.07 -11.49
CA ILE A 9 -19.52 14.37 -11.51
C ILE A 9 -18.83 13.09 -11.99
N LEU A 10 -18.34 13.12 -13.23
CA LEU A 10 -17.40 12.16 -13.76
C LEU A 10 -16.11 12.28 -12.93
N LEU A 11 -15.84 11.33 -12.04
CA LEU A 11 -14.55 11.21 -11.37
C LEU A 11 -13.68 10.25 -12.17
N THR A 12 -13.13 10.73 -13.28
CA THR A 12 -12.01 10.08 -13.96
C THR A 12 -10.76 10.29 -13.11
N ILE A 13 -10.34 9.27 -12.36
CA ILE A 13 -8.98 9.23 -11.80
C ILE A 13 -8.10 8.54 -12.84
N ALA A 14 -7.42 9.36 -13.64
CA ALA A 14 -6.34 8.93 -14.51
C ALA A 14 -5.11 8.62 -13.63
N PHE A 15 -4.70 7.35 -13.60
CA PHE A 15 -3.41 6.95 -13.05
C PHE A 15 -2.36 7.17 -14.13
N ALA A 16 -1.74 8.35 -14.15
CA ALA A 16 -0.59 8.65 -14.99
C ALA A 16 0.61 8.93 -14.09
N ILE A 17 1.44 7.92 -13.87
CA ILE A 17 2.80 8.12 -13.35
C ILE A 17 3.70 8.26 -14.58
N LEU A 18 4.08 9.51 -14.86
CA LEU A 18 5.08 9.89 -15.85
C LEU A 18 6.47 9.52 -15.32
N PHE A 19 7.14 8.56 -15.97
CA PHE A 19 8.60 8.51 -16.00
C PHE A 19 9.06 8.94 -17.39
N SER A 20 9.40 10.23 -17.52
CA SER A 20 10.13 10.71 -18.68
C SER A 20 11.59 10.29 -18.54
N ILE A 21 12.01 9.35 -19.39
CA ILE A 21 13.41 9.16 -19.75
C ILE A 21 13.77 10.30 -20.70
N SER A 22 14.66 11.21 -20.30
CA SER A 22 15.32 12.12 -21.25
C SER A 22 16.82 11.89 -21.20
N SER A 23 17.32 11.15 -22.18
CA SER A 23 18.70 11.18 -22.63
C SER A 23 18.93 12.40 -23.53
N ASN A 24 20.14 12.95 -23.40
CA ASN A 24 20.89 13.86 -24.29
C ASN A 24 20.76 15.39 -24.14
N ALA A 25 21.95 15.94 -23.87
CA ALA A 25 22.51 17.28 -24.03
C ALA A 25 21.90 18.20 -25.11
N VAL A 26 21.85 19.52 -24.81
CA VAL A 26 22.54 20.64 -25.50
C VAL A 26 22.11 21.99 -24.87
N SER A 27 23.01 22.97 -24.95
CA SER A 27 23.10 24.28 -24.29
C SER A 27 22.02 25.35 -24.60
N ASP A 28 22.08 26.38 -23.73
CA ASP A 28 21.79 27.83 -23.91
C ASP A 28 20.46 28.44 -23.41
N ASP A 29 20.67 29.29 -22.40
CA ASP A 29 20.13 30.63 -22.09
C ASP A 29 18.62 30.93 -21.91
N ASN A 30 18.35 31.27 -20.65
CA ASN A 30 17.74 32.53 -20.18
C ASN A 30 16.20 32.64 -20.00
N SER A 31 15.86 33.12 -18.80
CA SER A 31 14.66 33.87 -18.38
C SER A 31 13.35 33.13 -18.08
N GLY A 32 12.88 33.30 -16.83
CA GLY A 32 11.44 33.26 -16.52
C GLY A 32 11.08 32.55 -15.22
N SER A 33 11.13 33.28 -14.10
CA SER A 33 10.66 32.84 -12.79
C SER A 33 9.18 32.40 -12.80
N ALA A 34 8.92 31.16 -12.38
CA ALA A 34 7.63 30.75 -11.82
C ALA A 34 7.90 29.86 -10.61
N GLN A 35 7.69 30.42 -9.41
CA GLN A 35 7.65 29.65 -8.16
C GLN A 35 6.47 28.68 -8.22
N MET A 36 6.76 27.43 -8.58
CA MET A 36 5.88 26.31 -8.29
C MET A 36 6.20 25.77 -6.90
N VAL A 37 5.16 25.72 -6.09
CA VAL A 37 5.10 25.06 -4.78
C VAL A 37 5.63 23.65 -4.93
N SER A 38 6.82 23.41 -4.38
CA SER A 38 7.49 22.12 -4.41
C SER A 38 6.69 21.13 -3.57
N THR A 39 6.03 20.19 -4.24
CA THR A 39 5.71 18.89 -3.66
C THR A 39 7.02 18.28 -3.11
N PRO A 40 7.01 17.70 -1.90
CA PRO A 40 8.23 17.11 -1.36
C PRO A 40 8.63 15.93 -2.25
N SER A 41 9.71 16.10 -3.01
CA SER A 41 10.38 15.01 -3.71
C SER A 41 10.74 13.92 -2.69
N PRO A 42 10.60 12.63 -3.04
CA PRO A 42 11.11 11.56 -2.19
C PRO A 42 12.60 11.80 -1.98
N VAL A 43 13.01 11.95 -0.73
CA VAL A 43 14.43 12.06 -0.39
C VAL A 43 15.11 10.79 -0.86
N SER A 44 16.02 10.94 -1.82
CA SER A 44 16.74 9.85 -2.48
C SER A 44 17.46 9.04 -1.40
N VAL A 45 16.97 7.83 -1.15
CA VAL A 45 17.88 6.74 -0.79
C VAL A 45 18.88 6.66 -1.94
N GLU A 46 20.18 6.59 -1.64
CA GLU A 46 21.21 6.47 -2.68
C GLU A 46 20.78 5.37 -3.66
N ALA A 47 20.87 5.64 -4.96
CA ALA A 47 20.41 4.72 -6.01
C ALA A 47 21.03 3.30 -5.92
N ASN A 48 22.06 3.12 -5.10
CA ASN A 48 22.78 1.87 -4.84
C ASN A 48 22.48 1.23 -3.48
N HIS A 49 21.54 1.76 -2.68
CA HIS A 49 21.21 1.18 -1.39
C HIS A 49 20.45 -0.15 -1.57
N PRO A 50 20.74 -1.21 -0.77
CA PRO A 50 20.13 -2.53 -0.98
C PRO A 50 18.59 -2.53 -1.01
N LEU A 51 17.91 -1.80 -0.12
CA LEU A 51 16.44 -1.70 -0.16
C LEU A 51 15.89 -1.04 -1.43
N ALA A 52 16.58 -0.03 -1.97
CA ALA A 52 16.16 0.63 -3.20
C ALA A 52 16.32 -0.31 -4.40
N MET A 53 17.42 -1.07 -4.42
CA MET A 53 17.67 -2.09 -5.44
C MET A 53 16.64 -3.22 -5.38
N ALA A 54 16.31 -3.72 -4.18
CA ALA A 54 15.27 -4.72 -4.01
C ALA A 54 13.91 -4.23 -4.51
N HIS A 55 13.53 -2.99 -4.14
CA HIS A 55 12.29 -2.37 -4.61
C HIS A 55 12.25 -2.26 -6.14
N GLN A 56 13.32 -1.78 -6.77
CA GLN A 56 13.40 -1.69 -8.24
C GLN A 56 13.24 -3.06 -8.90
N LYS A 57 13.86 -4.11 -8.32
CA LYS A 57 13.72 -5.47 -8.83
C LYS A 57 12.30 -6.02 -8.70
N LEU A 58 11.61 -5.72 -7.62
CA LEU A 58 10.19 -6.07 -7.47
C LEU A 58 9.29 -5.32 -8.46
N ASP A 59 9.63 -4.08 -8.78
CA ASP A 59 8.92 -3.28 -9.79
C ASP A 59 9.05 -3.92 -11.18
N HIS A 60 10.27 -4.30 -11.57
CA HIS A 60 10.51 -5.04 -12.80
C HIS A 60 9.81 -6.40 -12.81
N ALA A 61 9.83 -7.14 -11.69
CA ALA A 61 9.11 -8.41 -11.58
C ALA A 61 7.60 -8.22 -11.83
N LYS A 62 6.99 -7.17 -11.28
CA LYS A 62 5.58 -6.85 -11.53
C LYS A 62 5.31 -6.54 -13.01
N GLU A 63 6.17 -5.74 -13.64
CA GLU A 63 6.05 -5.43 -15.06
C GLU A 63 6.19 -6.67 -15.95
N ASN A 64 7.19 -7.50 -15.69
CA ASN A 64 7.44 -8.72 -16.47
C ASN A 64 6.33 -9.76 -16.27
N TYR A 65 5.78 -9.84 -15.07
CA TYR A 65 4.64 -10.70 -14.78
C TYR A 65 3.40 -10.30 -15.60
N SER A 66 3.12 -8.99 -15.69
CA SER A 66 2.01 -8.48 -16.52
C SER A 66 2.16 -8.78 -18.02
N LYS A 67 3.40 -9.03 -18.48
CA LYS A 67 3.73 -9.43 -19.85
C LYS A 67 3.74 -10.95 -20.04
N GLY A 68 3.59 -11.73 -18.98
CA GLY A 68 3.65 -13.19 -18.98
C GLY A 68 5.08 -13.77 -19.07
N ASP A 69 6.12 -12.95 -18.87
CA ASP A 69 7.52 -13.39 -18.93
C ASP A 69 7.97 -13.96 -17.58
N ILE A 70 7.60 -15.22 -17.31
CA ILE A 70 7.85 -15.89 -16.02
C ILE A 70 9.35 -16.08 -15.76
N ASP A 71 10.17 -16.30 -16.79
CA ASP A 71 11.62 -16.45 -16.62
C ASP A 71 12.26 -15.14 -16.14
N ALA A 72 11.85 -14.00 -16.72
CA ALA A 72 12.31 -12.69 -16.25
C ALA A 72 11.82 -12.38 -14.83
N VAL A 73 10.57 -12.76 -14.50
CA VAL A 73 10.04 -12.62 -13.14
C VAL A 73 10.88 -13.39 -12.13
N GLN A 74 11.22 -14.64 -12.42
CA GLN A 74 12.07 -15.46 -11.55
C GLN A 74 13.44 -14.80 -11.30
N GLN A 75 14.07 -14.26 -12.34
CA GLN A 75 15.35 -13.57 -12.22
C GLN A 75 15.25 -12.29 -11.36
N ASP A 76 14.21 -11.49 -11.57
CA ASP A 76 14.00 -10.27 -10.80
C ASP A 76 13.64 -10.54 -9.33
N LEU A 77 12.83 -11.58 -9.06
CA LEU A 77 12.54 -12.05 -7.70
C LEU A 77 13.81 -12.55 -6.98
N GLU A 78 14.63 -13.35 -7.65
CA GLU A 78 15.91 -13.82 -7.08
C GLU A 78 16.82 -12.63 -6.72
N ALA A 79 16.94 -11.67 -7.64
CA ALA A 79 17.74 -10.46 -7.42
C ALA A 79 17.20 -9.63 -6.25
N ALA A 80 15.87 -9.45 -6.14
CA ALA A 80 15.25 -8.76 -5.02
C ALA A 80 15.53 -9.47 -3.68
N SER A 81 15.37 -10.79 -3.62
CA SER A 81 15.67 -11.59 -2.41
C SER A 81 17.13 -11.44 -1.99
N LYS A 82 18.06 -11.45 -2.95
CA LYS A 82 19.50 -11.24 -2.68
C LYS A 82 19.79 -9.86 -2.10
N TRP A 83 19.17 -8.81 -2.63
CA TRP A 83 19.34 -7.45 -2.10
C TRP A 83 18.74 -7.29 -0.69
N LEU A 84 17.59 -7.91 -0.41
CA LEU A 84 16.99 -7.92 0.93
C LEU A 84 17.82 -8.69 1.96
N LYS A 85 18.69 -9.60 1.50
CA LYS A 85 19.64 -10.34 2.35
C LYS A 85 21.03 -9.70 2.40
N ASP A 86 21.25 -8.54 1.77
CA ASP A 86 22.57 -7.88 1.77
C ASP A 86 22.95 -7.44 3.20
N PRO A 87 24.14 -7.80 3.71
CA PRO A 87 24.57 -7.42 5.07
C PRO A 87 24.61 -5.90 5.31
N ARG A 88 24.75 -5.10 4.26
CA ARG A 88 24.81 -3.63 4.27
C ARG A 88 23.43 -2.97 4.24
N LEU A 89 22.34 -3.76 4.25
CA LEU A 89 20.98 -3.26 4.07
C LEU A 89 20.58 -2.17 5.06
N SER A 90 20.88 -2.34 6.35
CA SER A 90 20.62 -1.32 7.36
C SER A 90 21.40 -1.60 8.65
N ASN A 91 21.63 -0.57 9.46
CA ASN A 91 22.08 -0.72 10.85
C ASN A 91 20.92 -0.89 11.84
N ASN A 92 19.68 -0.76 11.38
CA ASN A 92 18.48 -1.02 12.15
C ASN A 92 18.14 -2.52 12.13
N THR A 93 18.18 -3.18 13.28
CA THR A 93 17.84 -4.60 13.43
C THR A 93 16.42 -4.89 12.95
N LYS A 94 15.45 -4.02 13.26
CA LYS A 94 14.05 -4.26 12.86
C LYS A 94 13.88 -4.27 11.34
N ALA A 95 14.55 -3.36 10.64
CA ALA A 95 14.52 -3.36 9.17
C ALA A 95 15.20 -4.57 8.55
N LYS A 96 16.27 -5.07 9.17
CA LYS A 96 16.90 -6.34 8.77
C LYS A 96 15.95 -7.52 8.95
N ASP A 97 15.28 -7.61 10.09
CA ASP A 97 14.33 -8.70 10.36
C ASP A 97 13.15 -8.68 9.36
N GLU A 98 12.58 -7.50 9.09
CA GLU A 98 11.51 -7.35 8.09
C GLU A 98 11.99 -7.65 6.67
N ALA A 99 13.21 -7.26 6.31
CA ALA A 99 13.80 -7.59 5.01
C ALA A 99 14.00 -9.10 4.84
N VAL A 100 14.41 -9.81 5.90
CA VAL A 100 14.52 -11.28 5.88
C VAL A 100 13.15 -11.94 5.70
N ILE A 101 12.11 -11.46 6.39
CA ILE A 101 10.74 -11.95 6.20
C ILE A 101 10.30 -11.78 4.74
N LEU A 102 10.51 -10.60 4.15
CA LEU A 102 10.18 -10.34 2.75
C LEU A 102 10.99 -11.23 1.79
N ALA A 103 12.27 -11.44 2.05
CA ALA A 103 13.12 -12.29 1.23
C ALA A 103 12.67 -13.77 1.26
N ASN A 104 12.15 -14.23 2.39
CA ASN A 104 11.57 -15.58 2.53
C ASN A 104 10.22 -15.69 1.83
N GLU A 105 9.38 -14.65 1.87
CA GLU A 105 8.13 -14.62 1.10
C GLU A 105 8.38 -14.62 -0.41
N ILE A 106 9.41 -13.91 -0.88
CA ILE A 106 9.85 -13.96 -2.28
C ILE A 106 10.27 -15.39 -2.63
N GLN A 107 11.08 -16.04 -1.79
CA GLN A 107 11.53 -17.40 -2.06
C GLN A 107 10.37 -18.40 -2.13
N ALA A 108 9.40 -18.30 -1.22
CA ALA A 108 8.19 -19.13 -1.26
C ALA A 108 7.39 -18.88 -2.55
N LEU A 109 7.23 -17.62 -2.97
CA LEU A 109 6.57 -17.29 -4.23
C LEU A 109 7.32 -17.88 -5.44
N GLN A 110 8.65 -17.84 -5.44
CA GLN A 110 9.46 -18.41 -6.54
C GLN A 110 9.27 -19.91 -6.70
N GLU A 111 9.00 -20.64 -5.62
CA GLU A 111 8.72 -22.08 -5.64
C GLU A 111 7.34 -22.40 -6.25
N GLU A 112 6.39 -21.47 -6.19
CA GLU A 112 5.00 -21.65 -6.65
C GLU A 112 4.77 -21.10 -8.07
N ILE A 113 5.49 -20.04 -8.46
CA ILE A 113 5.25 -19.30 -9.71
C ILE A 113 5.73 -20.10 -10.94
N SER A 114 4.79 -20.82 -11.53
CA SER A 114 4.99 -21.64 -12.75
C SER A 114 4.14 -21.17 -13.93
N HIS A 115 3.08 -20.41 -13.66
CA HIS A 115 2.22 -19.80 -14.65
C HIS A 115 1.58 -18.51 -14.11
N PRO A 116 1.08 -17.63 -15.00
CA PRO A 116 0.26 -16.50 -14.58
C PRO A 116 -1.02 -16.93 -13.84
N SER A 117 -1.29 -16.26 -12.73
CA SER A 117 -2.47 -16.30 -11.88
C SER A 117 -2.62 -14.95 -11.16
N ASP A 118 -3.86 -14.55 -10.87
CA ASP A 118 -4.17 -13.33 -10.12
C ASP A 118 -3.62 -13.39 -8.69
N GLU A 119 -3.52 -14.60 -8.11
CA GLU A 119 -2.98 -14.82 -6.77
C GLU A 119 -1.48 -14.48 -6.69
N HIS A 120 -0.68 -14.92 -7.66
CA HIS A 120 0.74 -14.58 -7.66
C HIS A 120 0.94 -13.09 -7.99
N GLU A 121 0.14 -12.50 -8.89
CA GLU A 121 0.19 -11.05 -9.15
C GLU A 121 -0.06 -10.25 -7.87
N GLY A 122 -1.13 -10.59 -7.15
CA GLY A 122 -1.46 -9.97 -5.87
C GLY A 122 -0.37 -10.17 -4.82
N THR A 123 0.34 -11.30 -4.84
CA THR A 123 1.48 -11.53 -3.94
C THR A 123 2.71 -10.71 -4.32
N ILE A 124 3.05 -10.58 -5.60
CA ILE A 124 4.12 -9.69 -6.08
C ILE A 124 3.80 -8.25 -5.68
N ALA A 125 2.58 -7.78 -5.95
CA ALA A 125 2.13 -6.43 -5.59
C ALA A 125 2.20 -6.18 -4.08
N ARG A 126 1.82 -7.17 -3.26
CA ARG A 126 1.93 -7.10 -1.78
C ARG A 126 3.39 -6.95 -1.33
N ILE A 127 4.30 -7.78 -1.85
CA ILE A 127 5.73 -7.74 -1.49
C ILE A 127 6.35 -6.41 -1.92
N TRP A 128 6.02 -5.92 -3.12
CA TRP A 128 6.44 -4.61 -3.60
C TRP A 128 5.98 -3.50 -2.65
N HIS A 129 4.69 -3.45 -2.30
CA HIS A 129 4.12 -2.45 -1.39
C HIS A 129 4.83 -2.43 -0.04
N ARG A 130 5.07 -3.62 0.54
CA ARG A 130 5.79 -3.75 1.82
C ARG A 130 7.24 -3.30 1.72
N THR A 131 7.91 -3.58 0.61
CA THR A 131 9.28 -3.09 0.38
C THR A 131 9.30 -1.56 0.27
N THR A 132 8.31 -0.94 -0.37
CA THR A 132 8.14 0.52 -0.41
C THR A 132 7.99 1.11 0.99
N ALA A 133 7.13 0.52 1.82
CA ALA A 133 6.93 0.96 3.19
C ALA A 133 8.20 0.79 4.05
N LEU A 134 8.97 -0.29 3.85
CA LEU A 134 10.26 -0.50 4.52
C LEU A 134 11.32 0.53 4.10
N VAL A 135 11.38 0.88 2.81
CA VAL A 135 12.23 1.99 2.31
C VAL A 135 11.86 3.30 3.01
N GLN A 136 10.56 3.63 3.07
CA GLN A 136 10.09 4.86 3.72
C GLN A 136 10.36 4.87 5.23
N HIS A 137 10.24 3.72 5.88
CA HIS A 137 10.61 3.52 7.27
C HIS A 137 12.10 3.84 7.49
N GLU A 138 12.98 3.28 6.67
CA GLU A 138 14.42 3.50 6.80
C GLU A 138 14.83 4.94 6.50
N ILE A 139 14.19 5.60 5.54
CA ILE A 139 14.39 7.05 5.33
C ILE A 139 14.06 7.84 6.60
N GLN A 140 12.94 7.53 7.25
CA GLN A 140 12.55 8.20 8.51
C GLN A 140 13.51 7.86 9.64
N HIS A 141 14.00 6.61 9.67
CA HIS A 141 14.98 6.17 10.64
C HIS A 141 16.32 6.91 10.45
N VAL A 142 16.89 6.97 9.24
CA VAL A 142 18.18 7.63 9.02
C VAL A 142 18.12 9.14 9.22
N LYS A 143 16.99 9.79 8.91
CA LYS A 143 16.84 11.25 9.06
C LYS A 143 16.87 11.74 10.51
N LYS A 144 16.50 10.90 11.49
CA LYS A 144 16.45 11.31 12.90
C LYS A 144 17.76 10.97 13.61
N SER A 145 18.26 11.92 14.40
CA SER A 145 19.37 11.69 15.32
C SER A 145 18.87 10.89 16.52
N TRP A 146 19.12 9.58 16.51
CA TRP A 146 18.73 8.69 17.59
C TRP A 146 19.72 8.79 18.75
N SER A 147 19.41 9.64 19.72
CA SER A 147 19.95 9.47 21.06
C SER A 147 19.04 8.53 21.87
N ASP A 148 19.59 7.39 22.28
CA ASP A 148 18.88 6.37 23.06
C ASP A 148 18.62 6.80 24.51
N THR A 149 19.06 7.99 24.93
CA THR A 149 18.72 8.54 26.26
C THR A 149 17.43 9.36 26.22
N SER A 150 16.97 9.81 25.06
CA SER A 150 15.75 10.62 24.93
C SER A 150 14.50 9.73 24.92
N THR A 151 13.58 9.98 25.84
CA THR A 151 12.25 9.37 25.86
C THR A 151 11.50 9.59 24.55
N ALA A 152 11.61 10.79 23.95
CA ALA A 152 10.95 11.10 22.68
C ALA A 152 11.48 10.21 21.55
N ASN A 153 12.79 9.98 21.49
CA ASN A 153 13.41 9.10 20.51
C ASN A 153 12.99 7.64 20.68
N LYS A 154 12.96 7.13 21.92
CA LYS A 154 12.47 5.76 22.19
C LYS A 154 11.03 5.57 21.76
N THR A 155 10.17 6.54 22.14
CA THR A 155 8.76 6.53 21.76
C THR A 155 8.62 6.53 20.24
N MET A 156 9.37 7.41 19.56
CA MET A 156 9.33 7.53 18.10
C MET A 156 9.77 6.26 17.37
N LYS A 157 10.81 5.56 17.83
CA LYS A 157 11.23 4.28 17.22
C LYS A 157 10.07 3.28 17.15
N HIS A 158 9.38 3.08 18.27
CA HIS A 158 8.21 2.20 18.32
C HIS A 158 7.04 2.71 17.46
N LEU A 159 6.84 4.03 17.36
CA LEU A 159 5.81 4.59 16.48
C LEU A 159 6.13 4.40 14.99
N LEU A 160 7.41 4.44 14.60
CA LEU A 160 7.83 4.14 13.23
C LEU A 160 7.60 2.66 12.90
N ASP A 161 7.94 1.76 13.83
CA ASP A 161 7.67 0.32 13.68
C ASP A 161 6.16 0.04 13.58
N ALA A 162 5.35 0.68 14.42
CA ALA A 162 3.89 0.60 14.35
C ALA A 162 3.38 1.07 12.98
N LYS A 163 3.82 2.25 12.53
CA LYS A 163 3.42 2.80 11.22
C LYS A 163 3.81 1.87 10.07
N LEU A 164 4.98 1.23 10.11
CA LEU A 164 5.42 0.28 9.09
C LEU A 164 4.40 -0.87 8.93
N HIS A 165 4.04 -1.53 10.03
CA HIS A 165 3.06 -2.62 10.01
C HIS A 165 1.66 -2.13 9.63
N PHE A 166 1.27 -0.92 10.04
CA PHE A 166 -0.01 -0.36 9.63
C PHE A 166 -0.06 -0.07 8.12
N THR A 167 1.07 0.34 7.52
CA THR A 167 1.19 0.48 6.07
C THR A 167 1.19 -0.89 5.36
N TYR A 168 1.76 -1.93 5.96
CA TYR A 168 1.66 -3.29 5.41
C TYR A 168 0.20 -3.78 5.32
N ALA A 169 -0.61 -3.47 6.32
CA ALA A 169 -2.03 -3.84 6.34
C ALA A 169 -2.84 -3.19 5.20
N GLU A 170 -2.39 -2.06 4.64
CA GLU A 170 -3.13 -1.29 3.62
C GLU A 170 -3.43 -2.13 2.37
N HIS A 171 -2.39 -2.77 1.81
CA HIS A 171 -2.53 -3.59 0.61
C HIS A 171 -3.49 -4.76 0.86
N ASP A 172 -3.37 -5.41 2.03
CA ASP A 172 -4.22 -6.53 2.38
C ASP A 172 -5.68 -6.11 2.61
N LEU A 173 -5.94 -4.94 3.19
CA LEU A 173 -7.31 -4.42 3.36
C LEU A 173 -7.96 -4.05 2.03
N PHE A 174 -7.21 -3.36 1.16
CA PHE A 174 -7.80 -2.54 0.12
C PHE A 174 -7.49 -3.00 -1.31
N VAL A 175 -6.49 -3.87 -1.49
CA VAL A 175 -6.09 -4.40 -2.80
C VAL A 175 -6.33 -5.90 -2.84
N ALA A 176 -5.70 -6.65 -1.92
CA ALA A 176 -5.86 -8.10 -1.87
C ALA A 176 -7.15 -8.56 -1.14
N HIS A 177 -7.84 -7.64 -0.47
CA HIS A 177 -9.03 -7.91 0.35
C HIS A 177 -8.86 -9.10 1.33
N ASN A 178 -7.64 -9.32 1.81
CA ASN A 178 -7.26 -10.38 2.74
C ASN A 178 -7.30 -9.86 4.18
N ARG A 179 -8.49 -9.87 4.77
CA ARG A 179 -8.69 -9.33 6.13
C ARG A 179 -7.92 -10.08 7.21
N GLU A 180 -7.65 -11.37 7.02
CA GLU A 180 -6.83 -12.14 7.97
C GLU A 180 -5.39 -11.62 8.02
N LYS A 181 -4.75 -11.45 6.86
CA LYS A 181 -3.38 -10.90 6.78
C LYS A 181 -3.34 -9.45 7.26
N ALA A 182 -4.32 -8.63 6.86
CA ALA A 182 -4.45 -7.27 7.37
C ALA A 182 -4.56 -7.22 8.90
N ASN A 183 -5.41 -8.05 9.51
CA ASN A 183 -5.58 -8.08 10.95
C ASN A 183 -4.32 -8.56 11.69
N LYS A 184 -3.51 -9.44 11.09
CA LYS A 184 -2.19 -9.81 11.63
C LYS A 184 -1.25 -8.61 11.67
N GLU A 185 -1.21 -7.80 10.61
CA GLU A 185 -0.40 -6.59 10.56
C GLU A 185 -0.92 -5.46 11.48
N ILE A 186 -2.25 -5.31 11.62
CA ILE A 186 -2.85 -4.41 12.61
C ILE A 186 -2.52 -4.87 14.04
N SER A 187 -2.54 -6.18 14.32
CA SER A 187 -2.14 -6.71 15.62
C SER A 187 -0.68 -6.41 15.95
N ARG A 188 0.23 -6.55 14.97
CA ARG A 188 1.63 -6.14 15.10
C ARG A 188 1.75 -4.64 15.36
N THR A 189 0.94 -3.83 14.67
CA THR A 189 0.87 -2.39 14.90
C THR A 189 0.51 -2.07 16.36
N ILE A 190 -0.52 -2.72 16.91
CA ILE A 190 -0.94 -2.54 18.31
C ILE A 190 0.18 -2.93 19.28
N ILE A 191 0.92 -4.01 19.02
CA ILE A 191 2.08 -4.40 19.85
C ILE A 191 3.12 -3.29 19.91
N PHE A 192 3.46 -2.66 18.77
CA PHE A 192 4.42 -1.56 18.76
C PHE A 192 3.86 -0.28 19.39
N LEU A 193 2.55 -0.04 19.29
CA LEU A 193 1.91 1.04 20.03
C LEU A 193 1.96 0.80 21.55
N ASP A 194 1.81 -0.45 22.02
CA ASP A 194 2.00 -0.80 23.43
C ASP A 194 3.43 -0.50 23.91
N GLU A 195 4.44 -0.85 23.11
CA GLU A 195 5.83 -0.52 23.42
C GLU A 195 6.08 1.01 23.44
N ALA A 196 5.51 1.74 22.48
CA ALA A 196 5.57 3.20 22.46
C ALA A 196 4.92 3.81 23.71
N GLU A 197 3.77 3.29 24.12
CA GLU A 197 2.98 3.77 25.26
C GLU A 197 3.74 3.68 26.59
N LYS A 198 4.46 2.57 26.79
CA LYS A 198 5.25 2.28 28.00
C LYS A 198 6.34 3.33 28.25
N VAL A 199 6.95 3.83 27.19
CA VAL A 199 8.05 4.80 27.29
C VAL A 199 7.57 6.24 27.13
N ALA A 200 6.43 6.48 26.50
CA ALA A 200 5.90 7.81 26.23
C ALA A 200 5.64 8.66 27.49
N ILE A 201 5.79 9.98 27.33
CA ILE A 201 5.31 10.97 28.30
C ILE A 201 3.77 11.00 28.34
N PRO A 202 3.12 11.45 29.45
CA PRO A 202 1.67 11.31 29.64
C PRO A 202 0.79 11.83 28.49
N ARG A 203 1.07 13.03 27.97
CA ARG A 203 0.31 13.60 26.84
C ARG A 203 0.38 12.73 25.58
N ILE A 204 1.56 12.16 25.29
CA ILE A 204 1.79 11.32 24.11
C ILE A 204 1.15 9.94 24.32
N ARG A 205 1.19 9.42 25.54
CA ARG A 205 0.52 8.18 25.95
C ARG A 205 -0.98 8.20 25.67
N GLU A 206 -1.68 9.29 26.00
CA GLU A 206 -3.12 9.44 25.73
C GLU A 206 -3.44 9.40 24.22
N GLN A 207 -2.59 10.01 23.39
CA GLN A 207 -2.73 9.97 21.94
C GLN A 207 -2.50 8.56 21.39
N ILE A 208 -1.48 7.86 21.90
CA ILE A 208 -1.21 6.46 21.54
C ILE A 208 -2.38 5.55 21.92
N ALA A 209 -2.94 5.71 23.13
CA ALA A 209 -4.10 4.94 23.57
C ALA A 209 -5.33 5.19 22.69
N THR A 210 -5.53 6.43 22.24
CA THR A 210 -6.59 6.77 21.28
C THR A 210 -6.40 6.04 19.95
N ILE A 211 -5.18 6.06 19.39
CA ILE A 211 -4.85 5.36 18.14
C ILE A 211 -5.09 3.85 18.27
N LYS A 212 -4.69 3.25 19.40
CA LYS A 212 -4.93 1.83 19.68
C LYS A 212 -6.42 1.48 19.67
N ASN A 213 -7.25 2.29 20.33
CA ASN A 213 -8.70 2.08 20.33
C ASN A 213 -9.28 2.19 18.91
N ASP A 214 -8.83 3.16 18.11
CA ASP A 214 -9.27 3.27 16.71
C ASP A 214 -8.88 2.04 15.88
N MET A 215 -7.70 1.45 16.13
CA MET A 215 -7.26 0.22 15.45
C MET A 215 -8.07 -1.01 15.86
N GLN A 216 -8.48 -1.09 17.13
CA GLN A 216 -9.40 -2.13 17.59
C GLN A 216 -10.75 -1.99 16.88
N ILE A 217 -11.30 -0.78 16.79
CA ILE A 217 -12.52 -0.49 16.03
C ILE A 217 -12.34 -0.87 14.56
N LEU A 218 -11.21 -0.52 13.93
CA LEU A 218 -10.92 -0.90 12.54
C LEU A 218 -10.91 -2.43 12.38
N THR A 219 -10.32 -3.16 13.33
CA THR A 219 -10.27 -4.63 13.31
C THR A 219 -11.67 -5.22 13.44
N ASP A 220 -12.44 -4.71 14.40
CA ASP A 220 -13.78 -5.17 14.78
C ASP A 220 -14.88 -4.69 13.84
N SER A 221 -14.60 -3.72 12.96
CA SER A 221 -15.56 -3.18 11.98
C SER A 221 -16.12 -4.30 11.09
N ARG A 222 -17.25 -4.88 11.51
CA ARG A 222 -18.05 -5.75 10.65
C ARG A 222 -18.63 -4.90 9.54
N ILE A 223 -18.64 -5.52 8.37
CA ILE A 223 -18.86 -4.85 7.11
C ILE A 223 -20.29 -4.30 7.04
N TYR A 224 -20.39 -3.05 6.60
CA TYR A 224 -21.56 -2.30 6.13
C TYR A 224 -22.39 -1.52 7.18
N ALA A 225 -22.38 -0.19 7.04
CA ALA A 225 -23.55 0.60 7.39
C ALA A 225 -24.76 0.10 6.58
N SER A 226 -25.98 0.13 7.14
CA SER A 226 -27.20 -0.42 6.49
C SER A 226 -27.47 0.12 5.07
N GLU A 227 -26.94 1.29 4.72
CA GLU A 227 -26.99 1.85 3.37
C GLU A 227 -26.00 1.18 2.40
N GLN A 228 -24.78 0.85 2.84
CA GLN A 228 -23.80 0.11 2.05
C GLN A 228 -24.28 -1.32 1.76
N GLU A 229 -24.95 -1.94 2.73
CA GLU A 229 -25.58 -3.26 2.57
C GLU A 229 -26.61 -3.28 1.43
N LYS A 230 -27.48 -2.26 1.38
CA LYS A 230 -28.47 -2.11 0.31
C LYS A 230 -27.81 -1.92 -1.04
N ILE A 231 -26.81 -1.04 -1.13
CA ILE A 231 -26.10 -0.79 -2.39
C ILE A 231 -25.40 -2.06 -2.87
N MET A 232 -24.75 -2.79 -1.96
CA MET A 232 -24.08 -4.04 -2.29
C MET A 232 -25.02 -5.16 -2.72
N SER A 233 -26.20 -5.26 -2.11
CA SER A 233 -27.23 -6.20 -2.58
C SER A 233 -27.64 -5.88 -4.01
N VAL A 234 -27.89 -4.60 -4.33
CA VAL A 234 -28.27 -4.17 -5.69
C VAL A 234 -27.16 -4.45 -6.70
N LEU A 235 -25.90 -4.18 -6.35
CA LEU A 235 -24.76 -4.47 -7.23
C LEU A 235 -24.58 -5.98 -7.44
N MET A 236 -24.84 -6.79 -6.42
CA MET A 236 -24.81 -8.25 -6.54
C MET A 236 -25.89 -8.76 -7.48
N ASP A 237 -27.13 -8.27 -7.32
CA ASP A 237 -28.25 -8.62 -8.20
C ASP A 237 -27.98 -8.20 -9.65
N ALA A 238 -27.40 -7.02 -9.85
CA ALA A 238 -27.01 -6.52 -11.18
C ALA A 238 -25.91 -7.39 -11.83
N SER A 239 -24.87 -7.74 -11.09
CA SER A 239 -23.78 -8.60 -11.58
C SER A 239 -24.29 -9.99 -11.97
N GLN A 240 -25.14 -10.59 -11.13
CA GLN A 240 -25.76 -11.89 -11.38
C GLN A 240 -26.62 -11.84 -12.65
N SER A 241 -27.47 -10.83 -12.79
CA SER A 241 -28.34 -10.64 -13.96
C SER A 241 -27.52 -10.46 -15.25
N ILE A 242 -26.41 -9.72 -15.20
CA ILE A 242 -25.52 -9.52 -16.35
C ILE A 242 -24.84 -10.83 -16.75
N GLN A 243 -24.37 -11.62 -15.78
CA GLN A 243 -23.76 -12.92 -16.05
C GLN A 243 -24.76 -13.88 -16.71
N GLU A 244 -26.00 -13.95 -16.22
CA GLU A 244 -27.05 -14.77 -16.80
C GLU A 244 -27.34 -14.40 -18.26
N VAL A 245 -27.48 -13.09 -18.55
CA VAL A 245 -27.71 -12.61 -19.92
C VAL A 245 -26.49 -12.86 -20.81
N SER A 246 -25.27 -12.77 -20.27
CA SER A 246 -24.04 -12.93 -21.06
C SER A 246 -23.87 -14.31 -21.70
N GLN A 247 -24.50 -15.36 -21.14
CA GLN A 247 -24.40 -16.73 -21.67
C GLN A 247 -25.20 -16.97 -22.95
N GLY A 248 -26.18 -16.09 -23.26
CA GLY A 248 -27.11 -16.26 -24.38
C GLY A 248 -26.91 -15.30 -25.55
N VAL A 249 -25.85 -14.48 -25.54
CA VAL A 249 -25.64 -13.39 -26.51
C VAL A 249 -24.43 -13.62 -27.40
N ALA A 250 -24.38 -12.91 -28.53
CA ALA A 250 -23.24 -12.96 -29.45
C ALA A 250 -21.94 -12.48 -28.80
N LEU A 251 -20.81 -13.05 -29.22
CA LEU A 251 -19.46 -12.81 -28.65
C LEU A 251 -19.11 -11.32 -28.39
N PRO A 252 -19.38 -10.37 -29.31
CA PRO A 252 -19.05 -8.96 -29.05
C PRO A 252 -19.87 -8.33 -27.93
N VAL A 253 -21.10 -8.82 -27.69
CA VAL A 253 -21.98 -8.37 -26.62
C VAL A 253 -21.62 -9.10 -25.32
N GLN A 254 -21.30 -10.40 -25.40
CA GLN A 254 -20.85 -11.20 -24.26
C GLN A 254 -19.61 -10.58 -23.60
N SER A 255 -18.59 -10.21 -24.40
CA SER A 255 -17.37 -9.60 -23.89
C SER A 255 -17.65 -8.28 -23.15
N LYS A 256 -18.51 -7.40 -23.70
CA LYS A 256 -18.90 -6.15 -23.03
C LYS A 256 -19.64 -6.38 -21.71
N LEU A 257 -20.53 -7.37 -21.68
CA LEU A 257 -21.26 -7.73 -20.46
C LEU A 257 -20.33 -8.32 -19.39
N GLN A 258 -19.35 -9.12 -19.79
CA GLN A 258 -18.32 -9.62 -18.87
C GLN A 258 -17.47 -8.48 -18.29
N THR A 259 -17.04 -7.51 -19.12
CA THR A 259 -16.36 -6.31 -18.63
C THR A 259 -17.21 -5.55 -17.61
N LEU A 260 -18.50 -5.33 -17.89
CA LEU A 260 -19.40 -4.63 -16.98
C LEU A 260 -19.60 -5.39 -15.66
N ALA A 261 -19.68 -6.73 -15.69
CA ALA A 261 -19.76 -7.54 -14.48
C ALA A 261 -18.49 -7.41 -13.62
N ILE A 262 -17.31 -7.35 -14.24
CA ILE A 262 -16.03 -7.11 -13.55
C ILE A 262 -16.03 -5.72 -12.90
N GLU A 263 -16.45 -4.67 -13.62
CA GLU A 263 -16.54 -3.30 -13.10
C GLU A 263 -17.51 -3.21 -11.90
N ILE A 264 -18.68 -3.85 -11.97
CA ILE A 264 -19.63 -3.90 -10.86
C ILE A 264 -19.04 -4.65 -9.65
N GLY A 265 -18.33 -5.74 -9.89
CA GLY A 265 -17.61 -6.48 -8.84
C GLY A 265 -16.55 -5.62 -8.15
N SER A 266 -15.79 -4.84 -8.92
CA SER A 266 -14.80 -3.89 -8.40
C SER A 266 -15.47 -2.81 -7.55
N LEU A 267 -16.54 -2.18 -8.05
CA LEU A 267 -17.29 -1.15 -7.31
C LEU A 267 -17.88 -1.69 -5.99
N LYS A 268 -18.39 -2.92 -5.99
CA LYS A 268 -18.88 -3.60 -4.78
C LYS A 268 -17.79 -3.69 -3.71
N ASN A 269 -16.58 -4.09 -4.09
CA ASN A 269 -15.45 -4.19 -3.17
C ASN A 269 -14.99 -2.81 -2.66
N GLU A 270 -14.98 -1.79 -3.51
CA GLU A 270 -14.65 -0.42 -3.11
C GLU A 270 -15.66 0.13 -2.09
N ILE A 271 -16.95 0.00 -2.36
CA ILE A 271 -18.02 0.44 -1.44
C ILE A 271 -17.91 -0.33 -0.12
N GLY A 272 -17.65 -1.63 -0.20
CA GLY A 272 -17.54 -2.45 1.00
C GLY A 272 -16.34 -2.17 1.89
N THR A 273 -15.33 -1.48 1.37
CA THR A 273 -14.14 -1.07 2.14
C THR A 273 -14.12 0.42 2.47
N LEU A 274 -15.12 1.20 2.06
CA LEU A 274 -15.10 2.66 2.17
C LEU A 274 -14.98 3.15 3.62
N GLU A 275 -15.76 2.59 4.53
CA GLU A 275 -15.70 2.97 5.95
C GLU A 275 -14.34 2.61 6.57
N SER A 276 -13.87 1.38 6.34
CA SER A 276 -12.53 0.96 6.78
C SER A 276 -11.43 1.84 6.19
N ARG A 277 -11.58 2.33 4.96
CA ARG A 277 -10.63 3.27 4.32
C ARG A 277 -10.66 4.64 4.99
N GLN A 278 -11.84 5.16 5.33
CA GLN A 278 -11.96 6.42 6.08
C GLN A 278 -11.32 6.31 7.47
N GLN A 279 -11.61 5.23 8.20
CA GLN A 279 -11.00 4.95 9.50
C GLN A 279 -9.47 4.79 9.38
N TYR A 280 -9.00 4.03 8.39
CA TYR A 280 -7.58 3.86 8.11
C TYR A 280 -6.86 5.19 7.88
N ASN A 281 -7.40 6.03 6.99
CA ASN A 281 -6.84 7.34 6.70
C ASN A 281 -6.84 8.27 7.92
N ALA A 282 -7.89 8.22 8.75
CA ALA A 282 -7.96 9.00 9.99
C ALA A 282 -6.87 8.57 10.99
N ILE A 283 -6.60 7.27 11.12
CA ILE A 283 -5.52 6.73 11.95
C ILE A 283 -4.15 7.16 11.40
N LEU A 284 -3.95 7.09 10.08
CA LEU A 284 -2.71 7.51 9.44
C LEU A 284 -2.41 9.00 9.67
N GLU A 285 -3.45 9.86 9.62
CA GLU A 285 -3.30 11.27 9.96
C GLU A 285 -2.97 11.50 11.44
N LYS A 286 -3.49 10.68 12.35
CA LYS A 286 -3.10 10.72 13.78
C LYS A 286 -1.62 10.34 13.96
N PHE A 287 -1.13 9.31 13.26
CA PHE A 287 0.31 9.01 13.23
C PHE A 287 1.14 10.19 12.72
N ARG A 288 0.72 10.84 11.64
CA ARG A 288 1.43 11.99 11.07
C ARG A 288 1.51 13.16 12.06
N LYS A 289 0.41 13.45 12.75
CA LYS A 289 0.38 14.49 13.81
C LYS A 289 1.31 14.13 14.96
N LEU A 290 1.22 12.89 15.47
CA LEU A 290 2.05 12.42 16.57
C LEU A 290 3.55 12.50 16.25
N ASN A 291 3.93 12.18 15.01
CA ASN A 291 5.31 12.30 14.54
C ASN A 291 5.85 13.74 14.53
N ASN A 292 4.98 14.74 14.38
CA ASN A 292 5.36 16.15 14.40
C ASN A 292 5.42 16.74 15.81
N GLU A 293 4.80 16.09 16.80
CA GLU A 293 4.81 16.52 18.21
C GLU A 293 6.03 16.00 19.00
N LEU A 294 6.81 15.08 18.41
CA LEU A 294 7.97 14.38 19.00
C LEU A 294 9.29 14.70 18.28
#